data_AF-A0A1H1MMQ2-F1
#
_entry.id   AF-A0A1H1MMQ2-F1
#
_cell.length_a   1.000
_cell.length_b   1.000
_cell.length_c   1.000
_cell.angle_alpha   90.00
_cell.angle_beta   90.00
_cell.angle_gamma   90.00
#
_symmetry.space_group_name_H-M   'P 1'
#
loop_
_entity.id
_entity.type
_entity.pdbx_description
1 polymer ?
#
loop_
_entity_poly.entity_id
_entity_poly.type
_entity_poly.pdbx_seq_one_letter_code
_entity_poly.pdbx_strand_id
1 'polypeptide(L)'
;MSVTATATSTTSTTTCRPRQLLHQLTAVSVVGGPLCFWLGGLLSPPAMHTDGAQTITANAAANPATNTAHLIAFFAASFLLPVSVVGLARLSWARAPWLSTLGGFTGVVGWIPLAALTALDASAVAMAQMPGSPSYGKLYDAFAYGPLMNAFLIVYIIGHLAAYVLLGIALRRARVLPAWAAWAMVASSPLTMAMFILPGNPVTVGAIAIGLLVAGSVPAARAMARAGTAPSDREQGGAC
;
A
#
# COMPACT_ATOMS: atom_id res chain seq x y z
N MET A 1 -1.26 54.15 47.35
CA MET A 1 -0.51 52.89 47.18
C MET A 1 -1.24 52.07 46.12
N SER A 2 -0.76 52.06 44.88
CA SER A 2 -1.38 51.30 43.78
C SER A 2 -0.76 49.92 43.68
N VAL A 3 -1.59 48.88 43.76
CA VAL A 3 -1.19 47.47 43.67
C VAL A 3 -1.26 47.07 42.20
N THR A 4 -0.11 46.90 41.55
CA THR A 4 -0.01 46.39 40.18
C THR A 4 -0.16 44.87 40.23
N ALA A 5 -1.32 44.36 39.83
CA ALA A 5 -1.57 42.92 39.73
C ALA A 5 -0.88 42.35 38.46
N THR A 6 0.18 41.59 38.64
CA THR A 6 0.84 40.82 37.59
C THR A 6 -0.04 39.63 37.23
N ALA A 7 -0.72 39.68 36.08
CA ALA A 7 -1.48 38.55 35.57
C ALA A 7 -0.54 37.45 35.07
N THR A 8 -0.36 36.39 35.86
CA THR A 8 0.34 35.18 35.45
C THR A 8 -0.50 34.46 34.40
N SER A 9 -0.15 34.64 33.13
CA SER A 9 -0.78 33.91 32.03
C SER A 9 -0.32 32.46 32.05
N THR A 10 -1.14 31.57 32.58
CA THR A 10 -0.96 30.12 32.50
C THR A 10 -1.19 29.66 31.07
N THR A 11 -0.10 29.50 30.31
CA THR A 11 -0.14 28.99 28.94
C THR A 11 -0.54 27.50 28.97
N SER A 12 -1.75 27.19 28.51
CA SER A 12 -2.24 25.81 28.41
C SER A 12 -1.58 25.10 27.22
N THR A 13 -0.70 24.13 27.49
CA THR A 13 0.07 23.35 26.50
C THR A 13 -0.70 22.13 25.98
N THR A 14 -1.97 22.30 25.61
CA THR A 14 -2.81 21.16 25.21
C THR A 14 -3.13 21.23 23.72
N THR A 15 -2.76 20.18 22.96
CA THR A 15 -3.36 19.69 21.68
C THR A 15 -2.57 19.64 20.35
N CYS A 16 -1.22 19.61 20.30
CA CYS A 16 -0.49 19.27 19.04
C CYS A 16 -0.28 17.75 18.77
N ARG A 17 -0.58 16.87 19.74
CA ARG A 17 -0.23 15.44 19.68
C ARG A 17 -0.96 14.63 18.59
N PRO A 18 -2.27 14.83 18.29
CA PRO A 18 -2.98 14.00 17.30
C PRO A 18 -2.47 14.19 15.87
N ARG A 19 -2.17 15.43 15.46
CA ARG A 19 -1.69 15.74 14.11
C ARG A 19 -0.32 15.11 13.83
N GLN A 20 0.57 15.17 14.81
CA GLN A 20 1.89 14.55 14.72
C GLN A 20 1.78 13.02 14.58
N LEU A 21 0.88 12.39 15.35
CA LEU A 21 0.63 10.95 15.26
C LEU A 21 0.12 10.56 13.86
N LEU A 22 -0.85 11.29 13.30
CA LEU A 22 -1.35 11.03 11.96
C LEU A 22 -0.26 11.14 10.88
N HIS A 23 0.64 12.13 10.99
CA HIS A 23 1.79 12.24 10.09
C HIS A 23 2.75 11.07 10.22
N GLN A 24 3.05 10.63 11.43
CA GLN A 24 3.91 9.47 11.67
C GLN A 24 3.28 8.19 11.11
N LEU A 25 1.99 7.94 11.38
CA LEU A 25 1.26 6.78 10.84
C LEU A 25 1.24 6.80 9.31
N THR A 26 1.02 7.97 8.69
CA THR A 26 1.06 8.09 7.23
C THR A 26 2.47 7.79 6.70
N ALA A 27 3.52 8.34 7.32
CA ALA A 27 4.89 8.08 6.92
C ALA A 27 5.28 6.59 7.05
N VAL A 28 4.84 5.93 8.11
CA VAL A 28 5.01 4.48 8.30
C VAL A 28 4.27 3.72 7.20
N SER A 29 3.03 4.08 6.87
CA SER A 29 2.25 3.41 5.83
C SER A 29 2.90 3.50 4.43
N VAL A 30 3.58 4.62 4.13
CA VAL A 30 4.23 4.85 2.83
C VAL A 30 5.25 3.75 2.48
N VAL A 31 6.00 3.28 3.47
CA VAL A 31 6.97 2.17 3.32
C VAL A 31 6.36 0.84 3.74
N GLY A 32 5.62 0.82 4.84
CA GLY A 32 5.04 -0.38 5.43
C GLY A 32 4.07 -1.08 4.48
N GLY A 33 3.23 -0.35 3.76
CA GLY A 33 2.29 -0.94 2.79
C GLY A 33 2.99 -1.74 1.70
N PRO A 34 3.88 -1.11 0.89
CA PRO A 34 4.63 -1.83 -0.14
C PRO A 34 5.51 -2.95 0.43
N LEU A 35 6.10 -2.76 1.62
CA LEU A 35 6.93 -3.78 2.26
C LEU A 35 6.11 -5.01 2.67
N CYS A 36 4.96 -4.81 3.30
CA CYS A 36 4.04 -5.89 3.63
C CYS A 36 3.57 -6.63 2.37
N PHE A 37 3.24 -5.90 1.30
CA PHE A 37 2.88 -6.52 0.02
C PHE A 37 4.03 -7.33 -0.58
N TRP A 38 5.26 -6.81 -0.53
CA TRP A 38 6.45 -7.52 -0.99
C TRP A 38 6.70 -8.81 -0.22
N LEU A 39 6.63 -8.74 1.12
CA LEU A 39 6.80 -9.91 1.99
C LEU A 39 5.69 -10.94 1.76
N GLY A 40 4.44 -10.51 1.58
CA GLY A 40 3.33 -11.39 1.21
C GLY A 40 3.62 -12.15 -0.08
N GLY A 41 4.05 -11.47 -1.13
CA GLY A 41 4.37 -12.11 -2.41
C GLY A 41 5.60 -13.02 -2.38
N LEU A 42 6.61 -12.71 -1.54
CA LEU A 42 7.78 -13.59 -1.37
C LEU A 42 7.46 -14.86 -0.57
N LEU A 43 6.49 -14.78 0.34
CA LEU A 43 6.08 -15.88 1.21
C LEU A 43 4.89 -16.67 0.64
N SER A 44 4.18 -16.15 -0.36
CA SER A 44 3.09 -16.89 -1.01
C SER A 44 3.63 -18.11 -1.76
N PRO A 45 2.88 -19.23 -1.83
CA PRO A 45 3.28 -20.39 -2.61
C PRO A 45 3.69 -19.98 -4.06
N PRO A 46 4.79 -20.53 -4.60
CA PRO A 46 5.50 -19.97 -5.76
C PRO A 46 4.81 -20.12 -7.12
N ALA A 47 3.52 -20.46 -7.17
CA ALA A 47 2.83 -20.75 -8.42
C ALA A 47 1.54 -19.95 -8.57
N MET A 48 1.46 -19.20 -9.68
CA MET A 48 0.17 -18.77 -10.21
C MET A 48 -0.45 -19.98 -10.89
N HIS A 49 -1.46 -20.53 -10.24
CA HIS A 49 -2.13 -21.73 -10.71
C HIS A 49 -3.19 -21.40 -11.76
N THR A 50 -3.42 -22.34 -12.66
CA THR A 50 -4.43 -22.21 -13.73
C THR A 50 -5.82 -22.66 -13.28
N ASP A 51 -5.93 -23.34 -12.14
CA ASP A 51 -7.18 -23.83 -11.57
C ASP A 51 -7.11 -23.94 -10.04
N GLY A 52 -8.30 -24.04 -9.44
CA GLY A 52 -8.52 -24.07 -8.01
C GLY A 52 -8.04 -25.37 -7.36
N ALA A 53 -8.09 -26.50 -8.06
CA ALA A 53 -7.60 -27.77 -7.53
C ALA A 53 -6.07 -27.72 -7.30
N GLN A 54 -5.32 -27.18 -8.26
CA GLN A 54 -3.89 -26.92 -8.13
C GLN A 54 -3.60 -25.93 -7.00
N THR A 55 -4.37 -24.84 -6.92
CA THR A 55 -4.23 -23.82 -5.86
C THR A 55 -4.38 -24.43 -4.47
N ILE A 56 -5.42 -25.23 -4.28
CA ILE A 56 -5.70 -25.90 -3.01
C ILE A 56 -4.61 -26.94 -2.69
N THR A 57 -4.19 -27.73 -3.68
CA THR A 57 -3.13 -28.75 -3.50
C THR A 57 -1.80 -28.11 -3.12
N ALA A 58 -1.43 -26.99 -3.75
CA ALA A 58 -0.21 -26.26 -3.43
C ALA A 58 -0.25 -25.68 -2.01
N ASN A 59 -1.40 -25.15 -1.58
CA ASN A 59 -1.59 -24.68 -0.21
C ASN A 59 -1.53 -25.82 0.82
N ALA A 60 -2.00 -27.03 0.48
CA ALA A 60 -1.88 -28.20 1.34
C ALA A 60 -0.43 -28.67 1.51
N ALA A 61 0.40 -28.50 0.48
CA ALA A 61 1.82 -28.86 0.49
C ALA A 61 2.73 -27.76 1.08
N ALA A 62 2.23 -26.54 1.22
CA ALA A 62 2.98 -25.41 1.72
C ALA A 62 3.20 -25.47 3.24
N ASN A 63 4.27 -24.81 3.72
CA ASN A 63 4.52 -24.69 5.15
C ASN A 63 3.42 -23.82 5.82
N PRO A 64 2.73 -24.31 6.87
CA PRO A 64 1.63 -23.56 7.50
C PRO A 64 2.03 -22.20 8.09
N ALA A 65 3.26 -22.08 8.61
CA ALA A 65 3.76 -20.82 9.14
C ALA A 65 4.01 -19.81 8.01
N THR A 66 4.56 -20.26 6.89
CA THR A 66 4.72 -19.44 5.68
C THR A 66 3.37 -19.01 5.11
N ASN A 67 2.37 -19.91 5.09
CA ASN A 67 1.00 -19.56 4.69
C ASN A 67 0.40 -18.47 5.58
N THR A 68 0.51 -18.65 6.89
CA THR A 68 0.00 -17.67 7.86
C THR A 68 0.72 -16.32 7.73
N ALA A 69 2.04 -16.34 7.53
CA ALA A 69 2.83 -15.11 7.43
C ALA A 69 2.49 -14.29 6.18
N HIS A 70 2.29 -14.91 5.01
CA HIS A 70 1.90 -14.15 3.81
C HIS A 70 0.50 -13.55 3.95
N LEU A 71 -0.46 -14.28 4.54
CA LEU A 71 -1.81 -13.77 4.78
C LEU A 71 -1.81 -12.57 5.73
N ILE A 72 -1.04 -12.63 6.82
CA ILE A 72 -0.87 -11.49 7.75
C ILE A 72 -0.26 -10.29 7.00
N ALA A 73 0.73 -10.54 6.15
CA ALA A 73 1.39 -9.50 5.38
C ALA A 73 0.43 -8.82 4.38
N PHE A 74 -0.34 -9.59 3.60
CA PHE A 74 -1.34 -9.03 2.68
C PHE A 74 -2.52 -8.37 3.40
N PHE A 75 -2.94 -8.91 4.53
CA PHE A 75 -3.94 -8.26 5.40
C PHE A 75 -3.45 -6.89 5.85
N ALA A 76 -2.23 -6.79 6.39
CA ALA A 76 -1.65 -5.50 6.78
C ALA A 76 -1.51 -4.55 5.58
N ALA A 77 -1.05 -5.06 4.43
CA ALA A 77 -0.93 -4.28 3.20
C ALA A 77 -2.27 -3.67 2.76
N SER A 78 -3.38 -4.40 2.90
CA SER A 78 -4.73 -3.97 2.53
C SER A 78 -5.17 -2.68 3.24
N PHE A 79 -4.66 -2.41 4.45
CA PHE A 79 -4.94 -1.17 5.18
C PHE A 79 -3.87 -0.10 4.96
N LEU A 80 -2.61 -0.49 4.87
CA LEU A 80 -1.50 0.46 4.77
C LEU A 80 -1.38 1.09 3.38
N LEU A 81 -1.71 0.36 2.32
CA LEU A 81 -1.52 0.83 0.94
C LEU A 81 -2.48 1.98 0.54
N PRO A 82 -3.79 1.95 0.88
CA PRO A 82 -4.66 3.11 0.67
C PRO A 82 -4.16 4.37 1.42
N VAL A 83 -3.66 4.22 2.65
CA VAL A 83 -3.11 5.33 3.43
C VAL A 83 -1.79 5.84 2.82
N SER A 84 -0.95 4.92 2.34
CA SER A 84 0.30 5.21 1.64
C SER A 84 0.08 6.13 0.45
N VAL A 85 -0.85 5.79 -0.46
CA VAL A 85 -1.10 6.58 -1.67
C VAL A 85 -1.70 7.96 -1.34
N VAL A 86 -2.52 8.08 -0.30
CA VAL A 86 -3.01 9.39 0.20
C VAL A 86 -1.84 10.24 0.71
N GLY A 87 -0.91 9.62 1.44
CA GLY A 87 0.32 10.28 1.89
C GLY A 87 1.18 10.80 0.74
N LEU A 88 1.40 9.97 -0.29
CA LEU A 88 2.16 10.36 -1.48
C LEU A 88 1.47 11.48 -2.28
N ALA A 89 0.15 11.41 -2.42
CA ALA A 89 -0.65 12.45 -3.06
C ALA A 89 -0.50 13.79 -2.32
N ARG A 90 -0.66 13.78 -0.98
CA ARG A 90 -0.50 14.97 -0.14
C ARG A 90 0.89 15.60 -0.27
N LEU A 91 1.93 14.77 -0.37
CA LEU A 91 3.31 15.24 -0.48
C LEU A 91 3.57 16.03 -1.77
N SER A 92 2.86 15.71 -2.86
CA SER A 92 3.02 16.35 -4.17
C SER A 92 1.97 17.44 -4.46
N TRP A 93 0.89 17.51 -3.67
CA TRP A 93 -0.30 18.33 -3.93
C TRP A 93 0.00 19.80 -4.23
N ALA A 94 0.88 20.43 -3.45
CA ALA A 94 1.16 21.86 -3.56
C ALA A 94 1.75 22.28 -4.93
N ARG A 95 2.35 21.34 -5.66
CA ARG A 95 3.05 21.62 -6.94
C ARG A 95 2.47 20.86 -8.13
N ALA A 96 1.68 19.81 -7.90
CA ALA A 96 1.13 18.96 -8.95
C ALA A 96 -0.29 18.48 -8.61
N PRO A 97 -1.25 19.37 -8.29
CA PRO A 97 -2.54 19.01 -7.68
C PRO A 97 -3.31 17.99 -8.52
N TRP A 98 -3.42 18.19 -9.83
CA TRP A 98 -4.12 17.25 -10.72
C TRP A 98 -3.56 15.83 -10.71
N LEU A 99 -2.24 15.68 -10.79
CA LEU A 99 -1.61 14.36 -10.75
C LEU A 99 -1.75 13.73 -9.37
N SER A 100 -1.64 14.53 -8.31
CA SER A 100 -1.84 14.09 -6.94
C SER A 100 -3.28 13.63 -6.69
N THR A 101 -4.29 14.36 -7.18
CA THR A 101 -5.71 13.98 -7.05
C THR A 101 -5.99 12.70 -7.81
N LEU A 102 -5.63 12.64 -9.10
CA LEU A 102 -5.90 11.47 -9.93
C LEU A 102 -5.16 10.24 -9.42
N GLY A 103 -3.85 10.36 -9.17
CA GLY A 103 -3.05 9.24 -8.67
C GLY A 103 -3.45 8.80 -7.27
N GLY A 104 -3.81 9.73 -6.39
CA GLY A 104 -4.32 9.41 -5.06
C GLY A 104 -5.67 8.69 -5.11
N PHE A 105 -6.61 9.20 -5.93
CA PHE A 105 -7.93 8.60 -6.11
C PHE A 105 -7.85 7.20 -6.73
N THR A 106 -7.14 7.05 -7.86
CA THR A 106 -6.95 5.74 -8.50
C THR A 106 -6.22 4.77 -7.58
N GLY A 107 -5.29 5.26 -6.76
CA GLY A 107 -4.59 4.44 -5.78
C GLY A 107 -5.50 3.91 -4.69
N VAL A 108 -6.33 4.76 -4.09
CA VAL A 108 -7.28 4.32 -3.06
C VAL A 108 -8.26 3.32 -3.63
N VAL A 109 -8.90 3.64 -4.76
CA VAL A 109 -9.86 2.75 -5.42
C VAL A 109 -9.20 1.43 -5.85
N GLY A 110 -7.98 1.50 -6.40
CA GLY A 110 -7.23 0.34 -6.85
C GLY A 110 -6.74 -0.57 -5.72
N TRP A 111 -6.48 -0.04 -4.53
CA TRP A 111 -6.03 -0.87 -3.41
C TRP A 111 -7.16 -1.49 -2.59
N ILE A 112 -8.39 -0.95 -2.63
CA ILE A 112 -9.54 -1.51 -1.90
C ILE A 112 -9.78 -3.01 -2.19
N PRO A 113 -9.76 -3.50 -3.44
CA PRO A 113 -10.00 -4.91 -3.73
C PRO A 113 -8.96 -5.87 -3.14
N LEU A 114 -7.78 -5.40 -2.73
CA LEU A 114 -6.73 -6.26 -2.17
C LEU A 114 -7.24 -7.06 -0.95
N ALA A 115 -8.15 -6.51 -0.15
CA ALA A 115 -8.72 -7.23 0.99
C ALA A 115 -9.55 -8.45 0.54
N ALA A 116 -10.31 -8.32 -0.54
CA ALA A 116 -11.09 -9.42 -1.11
C ALA A 116 -10.17 -10.49 -1.74
N LEU A 117 -9.11 -10.06 -2.43
CA LEU A 117 -8.09 -10.96 -2.97
C LEU A 117 -7.35 -11.71 -1.85
N THR A 118 -7.02 -11.02 -0.75
CA THR A 118 -6.42 -11.65 0.43
C THR A 118 -7.37 -12.67 1.08
N ALA A 119 -8.67 -12.36 1.15
CA ALA A 119 -9.67 -13.29 1.65
C ALA A 119 -9.83 -14.51 0.74
N LEU A 120 -9.68 -14.34 -0.58
CA LEU A 120 -9.66 -15.43 -1.54
C LEU A 120 -8.47 -16.37 -1.27
N ASP A 121 -7.27 -15.84 -1.04
CA ASP A 121 -6.10 -16.65 -0.66
C ASP A 121 -6.31 -17.38 0.67
N ALA A 122 -6.87 -16.69 1.67
CA ALA A 122 -7.21 -17.31 2.96
C ALA A 122 -8.23 -18.45 2.80
N SER A 123 -9.18 -18.32 1.87
CA SER A 123 -10.15 -19.38 1.57
C SER A 123 -9.49 -20.62 0.96
N ALA A 124 -8.50 -20.44 0.08
CA ALA A 124 -7.72 -21.56 -0.47
C ALA A 124 -6.95 -22.31 0.61
N VAL A 125 -6.30 -21.57 1.53
CA VAL A 125 -5.62 -22.15 2.69
C VAL A 125 -6.59 -22.94 3.57
N ALA A 126 -7.78 -22.40 3.83
CA ALA A 126 -8.80 -23.10 4.62
C ALA A 126 -9.30 -24.37 3.93
N MET A 127 -9.67 -24.30 2.65
CA MET A 127 -10.12 -25.46 1.86
C MET A 127 -9.05 -26.56 1.80
N ALA A 128 -7.77 -26.18 1.73
CA ALA A 128 -6.64 -27.12 1.72
C ALA A 128 -6.55 -27.98 3.00
N GLN A 129 -7.07 -27.49 4.13
CA GLN A 129 -7.06 -28.19 5.41
C GLN A 129 -8.36 -28.96 5.71
N MET A 130 -9.39 -28.81 4.86
CA MET A 130 -10.68 -29.47 5.06
C MET A 130 -10.70 -30.90 4.49
N PRO A 131 -11.45 -31.83 5.10
CA PRO A 131 -11.74 -33.13 4.50
C PRO A 131 -12.34 -32.97 3.09
N GLY A 132 -11.89 -33.79 2.14
CA GLY A 132 -12.34 -33.71 0.76
C GLY A 132 -11.78 -32.53 -0.03
N SER A 133 -10.68 -31.92 0.41
CA SER A 133 -9.98 -30.78 -0.20
C SER A 133 -10.01 -30.69 -1.75
N PRO A 134 -9.70 -31.76 -2.52
CA PRO A 134 -9.77 -31.71 -4.00
C PRO A 134 -11.15 -31.38 -4.59
N SER A 135 -12.23 -31.67 -3.84
CA SER A 135 -13.60 -31.41 -4.30
C SER A 135 -13.99 -29.93 -4.33
N TYR A 136 -13.27 -29.07 -3.59
CA TYR A 136 -13.56 -27.63 -3.56
C TYR A 136 -12.97 -26.86 -4.75
N GLY A 137 -12.15 -27.49 -5.60
CA GLY A 137 -11.48 -26.81 -6.72
C GLY A 137 -12.47 -26.07 -7.65
N LYS A 138 -13.57 -26.73 -8.05
CA LYS A 138 -14.60 -26.11 -8.90
C LYS A 138 -15.35 -24.97 -8.21
N LEU A 139 -15.56 -25.08 -6.89
CA LEU A 139 -16.19 -24.02 -6.11
C LEU A 139 -15.26 -22.80 -6.03
N TYR A 140 -13.98 -23.04 -5.78
CA TYR A 140 -12.94 -22.00 -5.81
C TYR A 140 -12.89 -21.34 -7.18
N ASP A 141 -12.86 -22.10 -8.28
CA ASP A 141 -12.84 -21.55 -9.65
C ASP A 141 -14.05 -20.66 -9.93
N ALA A 142 -15.25 -21.13 -9.60
CA ALA A 142 -16.49 -20.38 -9.82
C ALA A 142 -16.48 -19.03 -9.07
N PHE A 143 -15.83 -18.97 -7.91
CA PHE A 143 -15.71 -17.76 -7.12
C PHE A 143 -14.54 -16.87 -7.59
N ALA A 144 -13.34 -17.43 -7.71
CA ALA A 144 -12.09 -16.74 -8.05
C ALA A 144 -12.11 -16.15 -9.47
N TYR A 145 -12.69 -16.87 -10.43
CA TYR A 145 -12.78 -16.46 -11.83
C TYR A 145 -14.19 -16.01 -12.23
N GLY A 146 -15.09 -15.88 -11.24
CA GLY A 146 -16.43 -15.33 -11.45
C GLY A 146 -16.41 -13.85 -11.86
N PRO A 147 -17.50 -13.33 -12.44
CA PRO A 147 -17.54 -11.95 -12.95
C PRO A 147 -17.22 -10.88 -11.90
N LEU A 148 -17.67 -11.10 -10.65
CA LEU A 148 -17.43 -10.16 -9.54
C LEU A 148 -15.94 -10.11 -9.16
N MET A 149 -15.29 -11.25 -9.00
CA MET A 149 -13.88 -11.31 -8.60
C MET A 149 -12.97 -10.81 -9.73
N ASN A 150 -13.31 -11.11 -10.98
CA ASN A 150 -12.63 -10.53 -12.13
C ASN A 150 -12.78 -9.01 -12.18
N ALA A 151 -13.95 -8.46 -11.85
CA ALA A 151 -14.13 -7.01 -11.77
C ALA A 151 -13.23 -6.39 -10.69
N PHE A 152 -13.16 -7.02 -9.50
CA PHE A 152 -12.22 -6.60 -8.44
C PHE A 152 -10.76 -6.67 -8.89
N LEU A 153 -10.35 -7.74 -9.57
CA LEU A 153 -9.01 -7.90 -10.09
C LEU A 153 -8.66 -6.82 -11.13
N ILE A 154 -9.58 -6.50 -12.05
CA ILE A 154 -9.36 -5.46 -13.07
C ILE A 154 -9.23 -4.08 -12.42
N VAL A 155 -10.13 -3.73 -11.49
CA VAL A 155 -10.07 -2.47 -10.74
C VAL A 155 -8.75 -2.38 -9.97
N TYR A 156 -8.35 -3.48 -9.34
CA TYR A 156 -7.08 -3.59 -8.64
C TYR A 156 -5.91 -3.27 -9.57
N ILE A 157 -5.75 -4.05 -10.66
CA ILE A 157 -4.65 -3.91 -11.61
C ILE A 157 -4.58 -2.49 -12.16
N ILE A 158 -5.67 -1.98 -12.73
CA ILE A 158 -5.65 -0.65 -13.37
C ILE A 158 -5.40 0.45 -12.35
N GLY A 159 -6.12 0.42 -11.23
CA GLY A 159 -6.10 1.48 -10.24
C GLY A 159 -4.72 1.65 -9.59
N HIS A 160 -4.12 0.57 -9.08
CA HIS A 160 -2.83 0.68 -8.38
C HIS A 160 -1.67 0.95 -9.34
N LEU A 161 -1.66 0.35 -10.54
CA LEU A 161 -0.60 0.60 -11.51
C LEU A 161 -0.63 2.05 -12.01
N ALA A 162 -1.81 2.57 -12.38
CA ALA A 162 -1.95 3.96 -12.77
C ALA A 162 -1.55 4.91 -11.62
N ALA A 163 -1.91 4.57 -10.37
CA ALA A 163 -1.59 5.38 -9.21
C ALA A 163 -0.10 5.64 -9.04
N TYR A 164 0.75 4.60 -9.08
CA TYR A 164 2.19 4.78 -8.86
C TYR A 164 2.90 5.47 -10.01
N VAL A 165 2.42 5.29 -11.25
CA VAL A 165 2.91 6.08 -12.40
C VAL A 165 2.57 7.55 -12.21
N LEU A 166 1.30 7.89 -11.94
CA LEU A 166 0.85 9.27 -11.77
C LEU A 166 1.50 9.95 -10.57
N LEU A 167 1.54 9.28 -9.42
CA LEU A 167 2.15 9.80 -8.19
C LEU A 167 3.67 9.91 -8.31
N GLY A 168 4.35 8.95 -8.94
CA GLY A 168 5.79 9.05 -9.22
C GLY A 168 6.12 10.29 -10.07
N ILE A 169 5.35 10.52 -11.15
CA ILE A 169 5.48 11.74 -11.97
C ILE A 169 5.17 12.99 -11.15
N ALA A 170 4.11 12.98 -10.34
CA ALA A 170 3.74 14.11 -9.46
C ALA A 170 4.87 14.47 -8.50
N LEU A 171 5.44 13.48 -7.82
CA LEU A 171 6.55 13.64 -6.87
C LEU A 171 7.81 14.15 -7.57
N ARG A 172 8.09 13.66 -8.79
CA ARG A 172 9.21 14.14 -9.61
C ARG A 172 9.03 15.60 -10.01
N ARG A 173 7.83 15.99 -10.47
CA ARG A 173 7.49 17.37 -10.86
C ARG A 173 7.53 18.31 -9.66
N ALA A 174 7.04 17.84 -8.51
CA ALA A 174 7.09 18.57 -7.26
C ALA A 174 8.51 18.69 -6.69
N ARG A 175 9.50 17.93 -7.20
CA ARG A 175 10.90 17.93 -6.73
C ARG A 175 11.01 17.70 -5.21
N VAL A 176 10.11 16.89 -4.65
CA VAL A 176 10.12 16.57 -3.21
C VAL A 176 11.03 15.40 -2.91
N LEU A 177 11.26 14.54 -3.90
CA LEU A 177 12.10 13.34 -3.82
C LEU A 177 13.28 13.43 -4.79
N PRO A 178 14.38 12.70 -4.52
CA PRO A 178 15.42 12.49 -5.52
C PRO A 178 14.82 11.79 -6.75
N ALA A 179 15.33 12.13 -7.94
CA ALA A 179 14.75 11.67 -9.21
C ALA A 179 14.72 10.13 -9.33
N TRP A 180 15.74 9.43 -8.83
CA TRP A 180 15.79 7.97 -8.87
C TRP A 180 14.63 7.31 -8.13
N ALA A 181 14.19 7.88 -6.99
CA ALA A 181 13.14 7.30 -6.16
C ALA A 181 11.77 7.44 -6.83
N ALA A 182 11.52 8.60 -7.43
CA ALA A 182 10.31 8.83 -8.21
C ALA A 182 10.25 7.92 -9.44
N TRP A 183 11.36 7.75 -10.16
CA TRP A 183 11.41 6.85 -11.31
C TRP A 183 11.35 5.37 -10.92
N ALA A 184 11.87 4.96 -9.76
CA ALA A 184 11.70 3.60 -9.24
C ALA A 184 10.21 3.27 -9.01
N MET A 185 9.44 4.21 -8.45
CA MET A 185 7.98 4.07 -8.31
C MET A 185 7.29 3.94 -9.68
N VAL A 186 7.66 4.77 -10.65
CA VAL A 186 7.09 4.70 -12.01
C VAL A 186 7.43 3.38 -12.71
N ALA A 187 8.67 2.91 -12.58
CA ALA A 187 9.16 1.69 -13.22
C ALA A 187 8.59 0.41 -12.59
N SER A 188 8.15 0.48 -11.33
CA SER A 188 7.46 -0.61 -10.64
C SER A 188 6.26 -1.11 -11.46
N SER A 189 5.39 -0.21 -11.92
CA SER A 189 4.14 -0.59 -12.61
C SER A 189 4.32 -1.37 -13.91
N PRO A 190 5.13 -0.94 -14.90
CA PRO A 190 5.35 -1.72 -16.12
C PRO A 190 6.08 -3.04 -15.85
N LEU A 191 6.95 -3.12 -14.83
CA LEU A 191 7.58 -4.38 -14.45
C LEU A 191 6.58 -5.35 -13.80
N THR A 192 5.68 -4.86 -12.96
CA THR A 192 4.56 -5.64 -12.44
C THR A 192 3.70 -6.16 -13.59
N MET A 193 3.39 -5.32 -14.58
CA MET A 193 2.66 -5.77 -15.77
C MET A 193 3.43 -6.83 -16.56
N ALA A 194 4.74 -6.66 -16.73
CA ALA A 194 5.59 -7.64 -17.42
C ALA A 194 5.58 -9.01 -16.74
N MET A 195 5.52 -9.07 -15.40
CA MET A 195 5.36 -10.33 -14.67
C MET A 195 4.11 -11.11 -15.12
N PHE A 196 3.00 -10.44 -15.43
CA PHE A 196 1.74 -11.11 -15.79
C PHE A 196 1.60 -11.42 -17.29
N ILE A 197 2.29 -10.66 -18.15
CA ILE A 197 2.19 -10.82 -19.61
C ILE A 197 3.24 -11.80 -20.13
N LEU A 198 4.40 -11.89 -19.49
CA LEU A 198 5.49 -12.74 -19.97
C LEU A 198 5.21 -14.23 -19.69
N PRO A 199 5.57 -15.13 -20.62
CA PRO A 199 5.42 -16.57 -20.43
C PRO A 199 6.10 -17.05 -19.15
N GLY A 200 5.40 -17.92 -18.40
CA GLY A 200 5.92 -18.50 -17.17
C GLY A 200 5.82 -17.58 -15.94
N ASN A 201 5.20 -16.41 -16.06
CA ASN A 201 4.93 -15.48 -14.96
C ASN A 201 6.16 -15.25 -14.06
N PRO A 202 7.23 -14.60 -14.56
CA PRO A 202 8.52 -14.57 -13.88
C PRO A 202 8.43 -13.82 -12.54
N VAL A 203 8.23 -14.57 -11.45
CA VAL A 203 8.01 -14.05 -10.09
C VAL A 203 9.15 -13.12 -9.65
N THR A 204 10.38 -13.38 -10.10
CA THR A 204 11.53 -12.51 -9.85
C THR A 204 11.33 -11.09 -10.40
N VAL A 205 10.70 -10.92 -11.56
CA VAL A 205 10.39 -9.61 -12.13
C VAL A 205 9.38 -8.87 -11.25
N GLY A 206 8.36 -9.57 -10.76
CA GLY A 206 7.41 -9.02 -9.80
C GLY A 206 8.07 -8.61 -8.48
N ALA A 207 8.95 -9.45 -7.94
CA ALA A 207 9.70 -9.15 -6.72
C ALA A 207 10.61 -7.93 -6.88
N ILE A 208 11.26 -7.76 -8.04
CA ILE A 208 12.05 -6.57 -8.37
C ILE A 208 11.13 -5.35 -8.50
N ALA A 209 10.00 -5.48 -9.19
CA ALA A 209 9.03 -4.40 -9.39
C ALA A 209 8.55 -3.82 -8.06
N ILE A 210 8.13 -4.67 -7.12
CA ILE A 210 7.69 -4.24 -5.80
C ILE A 210 8.87 -3.78 -4.93
N GLY A 211 10.05 -4.41 -5.06
CA GLY A 211 11.28 -3.95 -4.40
C GLY A 211 11.66 -2.52 -4.77
N LEU A 212 11.50 -2.14 -6.05
CA LEU A 212 11.68 -0.76 -6.52
C LEU A 212 10.68 0.19 -5.87
N LEU A 213 9.42 -0.24 -5.73
CA LEU A 213 8.39 0.55 -5.04
C LEU A 213 8.76 0.77 -3.57
N VAL A 214 9.18 -0.28 -2.85
CA VAL A 214 9.67 -0.18 -1.46
C VAL A 214 10.84 0.79 -1.37
N ALA A 215 11.84 0.65 -2.25
CA ALA A 215 13.02 1.52 -2.26
C ALA A 215 12.66 2.99 -2.54
N GLY A 216 11.76 3.23 -3.52
CA GLY A 216 11.26 4.57 -3.85
C GLY A 216 10.44 5.21 -2.73
N SER A 217 9.75 4.39 -1.92
CA SER A 217 8.94 4.85 -0.79
C SER A 217 9.77 5.36 0.40
N VAL A 218 11.02 4.91 0.57
CA VAL A 218 11.85 5.30 1.72
C VAL A 218 12.13 6.82 1.75
N PRO A 219 12.61 7.46 0.66
CA PRO A 219 12.73 8.92 0.63
C PRO A 219 11.41 9.66 0.85
N ALA A 220 10.28 9.10 0.38
CA ALA A 220 8.97 9.71 0.55
C ALA A 220 8.52 9.73 2.01
N ALA A 221 8.67 8.61 2.72
CA ALA A 221 8.40 8.55 4.15
C ALA A 221 9.30 9.51 4.95
N ARG A 222 10.58 9.61 4.60
CA ARG A 222 11.52 10.56 5.23
C ARG A 222 11.11 12.01 5.00
N ALA A 223 10.71 12.37 3.78
CA ALA A 223 10.22 13.72 3.46
C ALA A 223 8.96 14.06 4.27
N MET A 224 8.05 13.10 4.43
CA MET A 224 6.83 13.27 5.21
C MET A 224 7.10 13.43 6.72
N ALA A 225 8.01 12.64 7.28
CA ALA A 225 8.39 12.74 8.69
C ALA A 225 9.03 14.11 9.00
N ARG A 226 9.85 14.65 8.10
CA ARG A 226 10.47 15.99 8.25
C ARG A 226 9.45 17.13 8.15
N ALA A 227 8.41 16.97 7.35
CA ALA A 227 7.36 17.99 7.21
C ALA A 227 6.53 18.14 8.49
N GLY A 228 6.46 17.10 9.34
CA GLY A 228 5.73 17.15 10.62
C GLY A 228 6.51 17.81 11.77
N THR A 229 7.82 18.02 11.62
CA THR A 229 8.68 18.58 12.69
C THR A 229 9.03 20.05 12.51
N ALA A 230 8.67 20.67 11.38
CA ALA A 230 8.95 22.09 11.16
C ALA A 230 8.08 22.94 12.11
N PRO A 231 8.68 23.83 12.93
CA PRO A 231 7.94 24.78 13.75
C PRO A 231 6.95 25.56 12.87
N SER A 232 5.69 25.63 13.28
CA SER A 232 4.70 26.46 12.61
C SER A 232 4.97 27.92 12.94
N ASP A 233 6.01 28.51 12.36
CA ASP A 233 6.34 29.93 12.54
C ASP A 233 5.21 30.87 12.04
N ARG A 234 4.16 30.32 11.41
CA ARG A 234 2.94 31.02 11.00
C ARG A 234 1.80 31.00 12.03
N GLU A 235 1.93 30.33 13.17
CA GLU A 235 0.91 30.24 14.23
C GLU A 235 1.15 31.23 15.39
N GLN A 236 1.80 32.38 15.16
CA GLN A 236 1.79 33.50 16.12
C GLN A 236 0.46 34.27 16.15
N GLY A 237 -0.57 33.85 15.40
CA GLY A 237 -1.83 34.57 15.29
C GLY A 237 -3.07 33.67 15.32
N GLY A 238 -3.37 33.08 16.48
CA GLY A 238 -4.72 32.57 16.78
C GLY A 238 -4.94 31.06 16.54
N ALA A 239 -5.19 30.38 17.66
CA ALA A 239 -5.89 29.11 17.91
C ALA A 239 -5.91 28.00 16.83
N CYS A 240 -5.53 26.80 17.27
CA CYS A 240 -5.72 25.49 16.64
C CYS A 240 -7.07 25.30 15.92
#